data_AF-A0A923NBV1-F1
#
_entry.id   AF-A0A923NBV1-F1
#
_cell.length_a   1.000
_cell.length_b   1.000
_cell.length_c   1.000
_cell.angle_alpha   90.00
_cell.angle_beta   90.00
_cell.angle_gamma   90.00
#
_symmetry.space_group_name_H-M   'P 1'
#
loop_
_entity.id
_entity.type
_entity.pdbx_description
1 polymer ?
#
loop_
_entity_poly.entity_id
_entity_poly.type
_entity_poly.pdbx_seq_one_letter_code
_entity_poly.pdbx_strand_id
1 'polypeptide(L)'
;YSKLDFQRIYEFCQKEDAVFLIKMHPFVKTLPEIPELLQDRIREFSSFPDINKLYYVTDLLITDYSSNYFEYALLQRPVVFYTYDREFYELTRGVHRSILESAPGKVCDTFDQLMECLEQKDFETEKIIQFAKDNFGGYRGDASDRVIDEILLQEE
;
A
#
# COMPACT_ATOMS: atom_id res chain seq x y z
N TYR A 1 15.12 6.98 -4.98
CA TYR A 1 14.80 5.59 -5.32
C TYR A 1 15.95 4.62 -5.12
N SER A 2 17.10 5.04 -4.55
CA SER A 2 18.26 4.18 -4.30
C SER A 2 18.06 3.06 -3.27
N LYS A 3 16.86 2.96 -2.69
CA LYS A 3 16.47 1.91 -1.73
C LYS A 3 15.79 0.73 -2.42
N LEU A 4 15.48 0.84 -3.71
CA LEU A 4 14.89 -0.21 -4.51
C LEU A 4 15.91 -0.69 -5.54
N ASP A 5 16.02 -2.01 -5.68
CA ASP A 5 16.72 -2.64 -6.81
C ASP A 5 15.67 -3.04 -7.86
N PHE A 6 15.55 -2.22 -8.91
CA PHE A 6 14.60 -2.49 -9.99
C PHE A 6 14.92 -3.77 -10.77
N GLN A 7 16.19 -4.18 -10.85
CA GLN A 7 16.55 -5.41 -11.54
C GLN A 7 16.03 -6.62 -10.76
N ARG A 8 16.20 -6.63 -9.43
CA ARG A 8 15.69 -7.73 -8.59
C ARG A 8 14.15 -7.75 -8.54
N ILE A 9 13.49 -6.59 -8.50
CA ILE A 9 12.02 -6.51 -8.63
C ILE A 9 11.58 -7.09 -9.98
N TYR A 10 12.27 -6.73 -11.06
CA TYR A 10 11.95 -7.20 -12.40
C TYR A 10 12.05 -8.73 -12.51
N GLU A 11 13.14 -9.32 -12.01
CA GLU A 11 13.34 -10.78 -11.99
C GLU A 11 12.26 -11.50 -11.19
N PHE A 12 11.86 -10.94 -10.05
CA PHE A 12 10.72 -11.44 -9.27
C PHE A 12 9.42 -11.37 -10.07
N CYS A 13 9.12 -10.23 -10.70
CA CYS A 13 7.91 -10.06 -11.51
C CYS A 13 7.88 -10.99 -12.72
N GLN A 14 9.02 -11.28 -13.35
CA GLN A 14 9.10 -12.28 -14.42
C GLN A 14 8.79 -13.68 -13.92
N LYS A 15 9.35 -14.07 -12.77
CA LYS A 15 9.15 -15.40 -12.18
C LYS A 15 7.71 -15.65 -11.73
N GLU A 16 7.08 -14.66 -11.10
CA GLU A 16 5.72 -14.76 -10.56
C GLU A 16 4.64 -14.29 -11.54
N ASP A 17 5.01 -13.96 -12.79
CA ASP A 17 4.12 -13.36 -13.80
C ASP A 17 3.34 -12.13 -13.28
N ALA A 18 4.01 -11.28 -12.50
CA ALA A 18 3.44 -10.10 -11.87
C ALA A 18 3.77 -8.81 -12.64
N VAL A 19 3.12 -7.70 -12.27
CA VAL A 19 3.45 -6.35 -12.71
C VAL A 19 3.57 -5.46 -11.48
N PHE A 20 4.66 -4.70 -11.36
CA PHE A 20 4.92 -3.78 -10.27
C PHE A 20 4.50 -2.36 -10.64
N LEU A 21 3.49 -1.82 -9.96
CA LEU A 21 3.00 -0.46 -10.19
C LEU A 21 3.60 0.50 -9.15
N ILE A 22 4.28 1.54 -9.61
CA ILE A 22 4.80 2.61 -8.75
C ILE A 22 3.82 3.78 -8.78
N LYS A 23 3.16 4.04 -7.64
CA LYS A 23 2.26 5.18 -7.46
C LYS A 23 2.82 6.12 -6.41
N MET A 24 3.47 7.20 -6.82
CA MET A 24 3.93 8.25 -5.91
C MET A 24 2.77 9.15 -5.49
N HIS A 25 2.95 9.78 -4.33
CA HIS A 25 2.06 10.84 -3.85
C HIS A 25 2.07 12.02 -4.84
N PRO A 26 0.92 12.67 -5.12
CA PRO A 26 0.83 13.79 -6.06
C PRO A 26 1.78 14.97 -5.77
N PHE A 27 2.28 15.09 -4.53
CA PHE A 27 3.21 16.14 -4.12
C PHE A 27 4.69 15.78 -4.34
N VAL A 28 4.99 14.54 -4.74
CA VAL A 28 6.34 14.13 -5.11
C VAL A 28 6.66 14.71 -6.48
N LYS A 29 7.64 15.60 -6.52
CA LYS A 29 8.05 16.29 -7.76
C LYS A 29 8.97 15.46 -8.65
N THR A 30 9.73 14.55 -8.04
CA THR A 30 10.73 13.75 -8.76
C THR A 30 10.26 12.31 -8.78
N LEU A 31 9.83 11.83 -9.95
CA LEU A 31 9.37 10.46 -10.16
C LEU A 31 10.56 9.50 -10.36
N PRO A 32 10.37 8.18 -10.14
CA PRO A 32 11.40 7.21 -10.44
C PRO A 32 11.57 7.09 -11.95
N GLU A 33 12.81 7.13 -12.41
CA GLU A 33 13.14 6.79 -13.78
C GLU A 33 13.31 5.26 -13.86
N ILE A 34 12.39 4.61 -14.57
CA ILE A 34 12.41 3.16 -14.78
C ILE A 34 13.16 2.89 -16.10
N PRO A 35 14.27 2.13 -16.08
CA PRO A 35 14.98 1.77 -17.31
C PRO A 35 14.04 1.11 -18.32
N GLU A 36 14.14 1.50 -19.60
CA GLU A 36 13.23 1.07 -20.68
C GLU A 36 13.09 -0.47 -20.76
N LEU A 37 14.19 -1.19 -20.55
CA LEU A 37 14.26 -2.65 -20.56
C LEU A 37 13.44 -3.34 -19.46
N LEU A 38 13.06 -2.62 -18.40
CA LEU A 38 12.30 -3.16 -17.26
C LEU A 38 10.83 -2.76 -17.32
N GLN A 39 10.46 -1.88 -18.25
CA GLN A 39 9.16 -1.24 -18.23
C GLN A 39 8.03 -2.22 -18.53
N ASP A 40 8.26 -3.33 -19.25
CA ASP A 40 7.23 -4.34 -19.52
C ASP A 40 6.58 -4.91 -18.25
N ARG A 41 7.30 -4.92 -17.13
CA ARG A 41 6.84 -5.43 -15.82
C ARG A 41 6.81 -4.38 -14.71
N ILE A 42 7.58 -3.29 -14.80
CA ILE A 42 7.59 -2.23 -13.80
C ILE A 42 7.04 -0.95 -14.43
N ARG A 43 5.95 -0.41 -13.90
CA ARG A 43 5.25 0.75 -14.49
C ARG A 43 5.11 1.90 -13.50
N GLU A 44 5.43 3.10 -13.97
CA GLU A 44 5.19 4.36 -13.28
C GLU A 44 3.72 4.76 -13.49
N PHE A 45 2.96 4.96 -12.41
CA PHE A 45 1.52 5.23 -12.41
C PHE A 45 1.16 6.50 -11.61
N SER A 46 2.13 7.35 -11.23
CA SER A 46 1.88 8.52 -10.37
C SER A 46 0.89 9.52 -10.95
N SER A 47 0.81 9.62 -12.28
CA SER A 47 -0.16 10.48 -12.98
C SER A 47 -1.59 9.93 -13.00
N PHE A 48 -1.80 8.67 -12.61
CA PHE A 48 -3.14 8.09 -12.56
C PHE A 48 -3.96 8.76 -11.44
N PRO A 49 -5.13 9.34 -11.74
CA PRO A 49 -5.78 10.28 -10.85
C PRO A 49 -6.47 9.63 -9.65
N ASP A 50 -6.97 8.40 -9.81
CA ASP A 50 -7.84 7.74 -8.83
C ASP A 50 -7.19 6.45 -8.32
N ILE A 51 -6.59 6.51 -7.13
CA ILE A 51 -5.93 5.36 -6.52
C ILE A 51 -6.91 4.22 -6.21
N ASN A 52 -8.19 4.51 -5.95
CA ASN A 52 -9.18 3.48 -5.62
C ASN A 52 -9.41 2.53 -6.79
N LYS A 53 -9.34 3.02 -8.03
CA LYS A 53 -9.41 2.17 -9.22
C LYS A 53 -8.21 1.24 -9.35
N LEU A 54 -7.03 1.67 -8.90
CA LEU A 54 -5.84 0.81 -8.88
C LEU A 54 -6.00 -0.32 -7.86
N TYR A 55 -6.60 -0.06 -6.70
CA TYR A 55 -6.79 -1.10 -5.68
C TYR A 55 -7.54 -2.33 -6.21
N TYR A 56 -8.54 -2.16 -7.09
CA TYR A 56 -9.28 -3.29 -7.63
C TYR A 56 -8.41 -4.26 -8.46
N VAL A 57 -7.36 -3.74 -9.11
CA VAL A 57 -6.41 -4.52 -9.92
C VAL A 57 -5.10 -4.83 -9.19
N THR A 58 -5.00 -4.47 -7.90
CA THR A 58 -3.85 -4.74 -7.05
C THR A 58 -4.12 -5.98 -6.20
N ASP A 59 -3.22 -6.97 -6.29
CA ASP A 59 -3.28 -8.18 -5.45
C ASP A 59 -2.53 -8.01 -4.12
N LEU A 60 -1.48 -7.19 -4.11
CA LEU A 60 -0.64 -6.90 -2.95
C LEU A 60 -0.30 -5.42 -2.93
N LEU A 61 -0.57 -4.74 -1.81
CA LEU A 61 -0.15 -3.36 -1.60
C LEU A 61 1.19 -3.33 -0.85
N ILE A 62 2.19 -2.65 -1.41
CA ILE A 62 3.41 -2.28 -0.69
C ILE A 62 3.31 -0.79 -0.37
N THR A 63 3.42 -0.44 0.90
CA THR A 63 3.28 0.95 1.37
C THR A 63 4.28 1.24 2.49
N ASP A 64 4.37 2.49 2.95
CA ASP A 64 5.27 2.92 4.01
C ASP A 64 4.48 3.42 5.24
N TYR A 65 4.27 4.73 5.36
CA TYR A 65 3.48 5.38 6.41
C TYR A 65 2.22 6.04 5.84
N SER A 66 1.91 5.78 4.57
CA SER A 66 0.68 6.26 3.93
C SER A 66 -0.56 5.69 4.61
N SER A 67 -1.64 6.47 4.69
CA SER A 67 -2.94 5.99 5.14
C SER A 67 -3.67 5.13 4.10
N ASN A 68 -3.09 4.95 2.90
CA ASN A 68 -3.70 4.24 1.78
C ASN A 68 -4.11 2.78 2.09
N TYR A 69 -3.50 2.17 3.11
CA TYR A 69 -3.86 0.83 3.58
C TYR A 69 -5.22 0.82 4.29
N PHE A 70 -5.72 1.94 4.82
CA PHE A 70 -7.05 1.99 5.43
C PHE A 70 -8.13 1.72 4.39
N GLU A 71 -8.07 2.37 3.23
CA GLU A 71 -9.01 2.11 2.14
C GLU A 71 -8.79 0.71 1.54
N TYR A 72 -7.53 0.31 1.35
CA TYR A 72 -7.21 -1.00 0.79
C TYR A 72 -7.63 -2.16 1.69
N ALA A 73 -7.67 -1.98 3.02
CA ALA A 73 -8.13 -2.97 3.98
C ALA A 73 -9.57 -3.44 3.75
N LEU A 74 -10.42 -2.60 3.13
CA LEU A 74 -11.78 -2.99 2.76
C LEU A 74 -11.81 -4.19 1.78
N LEU A 75 -10.75 -4.36 0.98
CA LEU A 75 -10.60 -5.50 0.07
C LEU A 75 -10.09 -6.76 0.78
N GLN A 76 -9.61 -6.64 2.03
CA GLN A 76 -9.03 -7.74 2.82
C GLN A 76 -7.91 -8.48 2.06
N ARG A 77 -7.14 -7.72 1.27
CA ARG A 77 -6.00 -8.22 0.50
C ARG A 77 -4.68 -7.93 1.24
N PRO A 78 -3.61 -8.70 0.98
CA PRO A 78 -2.33 -8.53 1.66
C PRO A 78 -1.74 -7.12 1.53
N VAL A 79 -1.10 -6.65 2.60
CA VAL A 79 -0.35 -5.39 2.66
C VAL A 79 1.02 -5.66 3.28
N VAL A 80 2.07 -5.10 2.67
CA VAL A 80 3.44 -5.13 3.18
C VAL A 80 3.92 -3.70 3.40
N PHE A 81 4.52 -3.46 4.56
CA PHE A 81 5.04 -2.17 4.99
C PHE A 81 6.55 -2.13 4.77
N TYR A 82 7.02 -1.33 3.81
CA TYR A 82 8.43 -1.13 3.54
C TYR A 82 8.92 0.17 4.18
N THR A 83 9.48 0.07 5.38
CA THR A 83 9.78 1.20 6.28
C THR A 83 11.29 1.43 6.43
N TYR A 84 11.99 1.68 5.31
CA TYR A 84 13.46 1.75 5.27
C TYR A 84 14.10 2.86 6.12
N ASP A 85 13.33 3.84 6.56
CA ASP A 85 13.74 5.00 7.36
C ASP A 85 13.00 5.08 8.71
N ARG A 86 12.43 3.97 9.18
CA ARG A 86 11.57 3.90 10.38
C ARG A 86 12.14 4.61 11.59
N GLU A 87 13.39 4.31 11.95
CA GLU A 87 14.04 4.91 13.12
C GLU A 87 14.07 6.45 13.03
N PHE A 88 14.41 6.99 11.85
CA PHE A 88 14.45 8.42 11.63
C PHE A 88 13.03 9.03 11.59
N TYR A 89 12.09 8.34 10.97
CA TYR A 89 10.70 8.78 10.87
C TYR A 89 10.03 8.86 12.25
N GLU A 90 10.17 7.82 13.07
CA GLU A 90 9.60 7.76 14.42
C GLU A 90 10.16 8.84 15.36
N LEU A 91 11.47 9.12 15.27
CA LEU A 91 12.13 10.17 16.06
C LEU A 91 11.66 11.59 15.69
N THR A 92 11.38 11.83 14.41
CA THR A 92 11.10 13.19 13.90
C THR A 92 9.62 13.56 13.93
N ARG A 93 8.71 12.60 13.76
CA ARG A 93 7.28 12.85 13.65
C ARG A 93 6.53 12.68 14.97
N GLY A 94 7.10 11.99 15.95
CA GLY A 94 6.43 11.63 17.20
C GLY A 94 5.24 10.72 16.92
N VAL A 95 5.48 9.42 16.86
CA VAL A 95 4.41 8.45 16.55
C VAL A 95 3.55 8.16 17.79
N HIS A 96 2.23 8.17 17.62
CA HIS A 96 1.29 7.77 18.69
C HIS A 96 1.40 6.28 19.03
N ARG A 97 1.77 5.43 18.07
CA ARG A 97 2.09 4.00 18.20
C ARG A 97 3.15 3.64 17.16
N SER A 98 4.06 2.72 17.49
CA SER A 98 5.06 2.27 16.52
C SER A 98 4.38 1.54 15.36
N ILE A 99 4.91 1.72 14.15
CA ILE A 99 4.43 0.98 12.97
C ILE A 99 4.58 -0.53 13.16
N LEU A 100 5.59 -0.98 13.92
CA LEU A 100 5.77 -2.41 14.25
C LEU A 100 4.59 -3.00 15.02
N GLU A 101 3.94 -2.20 15.85
CA GLU A 101 2.83 -2.64 16.70
C GLU A 101 1.47 -2.49 16.01
N SER A 102 1.36 -1.55 15.07
CA SER A 102 0.09 -1.11 14.51
C SER A 102 -0.14 -1.51 13.05
N ALA A 103 0.92 -1.84 12.31
CA ALA A 103 0.82 -2.21 10.90
C ALA A 103 -0.03 -3.47 10.72
N PRO A 104 -1.12 -3.40 9.94
CA PRO A 104 -1.95 -4.56 9.64
C PRO A 104 -1.34 -5.42 8.51
N GLY A 105 -0.05 -5.76 8.61
CA GLY A 105 0.69 -6.54 7.63
C GLY A 105 2.17 -6.68 7.99
N LYS A 106 2.93 -7.42 7.18
CA LYS A 106 4.37 -7.61 7.40
C LYS A 106 5.12 -6.28 7.34
N VAL A 107 6.03 -6.03 8.29
CA VAL A 107 6.93 -4.88 8.27
C VAL A 107 8.33 -5.32 7.84
N CYS A 108 8.87 -4.66 6.83
CA CYS A 108 10.20 -4.88 6.27
C CYS A 108 10.98 -3.57 6.32
N ASP A 109 12.06 -3.50 7.10
CA ASP A 109 12.92 -2.33 7.22
C ASP A 109 14.05 -2.34 6.15
N THR A 110 14.34 -3.50 5.55
CA THR A 110 15.35 -3.61 4.48
C THR A 110 14.77 -4.14 3.18
N PHE A 111 15.43 -3.81 2.07
CA PHE A 111 14.99 -4.30 0.76
C PHE A 111 15.12 -5.83 0.66
N ASP A 112 16.12 -6.43 1.31
CA ASP A 112 16.25 -7.89 1.38
C ASP A 112 15.07 -8.53 2.12
N GLN A 113 14.64 -7.95 3.24
CA GLN A 113 13.44 -8.41 3.96
C GLN A 113 12.18 -8.29 3.11
N LEU A 114 12.05 -7.20 2.34
CA LEU A 114 10.93 -7.03 1.41
C LEU A 114 10.94 -8.14 0.35
N MET A 115 12.08 -8.39 -0.30
CA MET A 115 12.17 -9.42 -1.33
C MET A 115 11.96 -10.83 -0.77
N GLU A 116 12.50 -11.14 0.41
CA GLU A 116 12.25 -12.41 1.10
C GLU A 116 10.77 -12.59 1.43
N CYS A 117 10.11 -11.54 1.95
CA CYS A 117 8.67 -11.52 2.20
C CYS A 117 7.86 -11.82 0.92
N LEU A 118 8.22 -11.19 -0.21
CA LEU A 118 7.59 -11.42 -1.52
C LEU A 118 7.79 -12.85 -2.03
N GLU A 119 9.01 -13.37 -1.94
CA GLU A 119 9.38 -14.71 -2.42
C GLU A 119 8.73 -15.82 -1.58
N GLN A 120 8.65 -15.65 -0.26
CA GLN A 120 8.04 -16.61 0.66
C GLN A 120 6.52 -16.44 0.80
N LYS A 121 5.97 -15.33 0.27
CA LYS A 121 4.56 -14.94 0.42
C LYS A 121 4.12 -14.82 1.88
N ASP A 122 5.05 -14.45 2.77
CA ASP A 122 4.81 -14.23 4.20
C ASP A 122 4.36 -12.77 4.45
N PHE A 123 3.09 -12.50 4.13
CA PHE A 123 2.52 -11.15 4.21
C PHE A 123 1.83 -10.84 5.55
N GLU A 124 1.69 -11.84 6.43
CA GLU A 124 0.90 -11.74 7.67
C GLU A 124 -0.55 -11.25 7.38
N THR A 125 -1.17 -11.83 6.35
CA THR A 125 -2.46 -11.38 5.79
C THR A 125 -3.60 -11.42 6.82
N GLU A 126 -3.52 -12.31 7.81
CA GLU A 126 -4.47 -12.36 8.92
C GLU A 126 -4.58 -11.03 9.68
N LYS A 127 -3.51 -10.22 9.72
CA LYS A 127 -3.52 -8.90 10.37
C LYS A 127 -4.44 -7.92 9.64
N ILE A 128 -4.42 -7.88 8.31
CA ILE A 128 -5.29 -6.97 7.53
C ILE A 128 -6.76 -7.38 7.63
N ILE A 129 -7.04 -8.69 7.68
CA ILE A 129 -8.40 -9.21 7.83
C ILE A 129 -8.95 -8.83 9.21
N GLN A 130 -8.16 -9.03 10.27
CA GLN A 130 -8.55 -8.67 11.63
C GLN A 130 -8.72 -7.15 11.77
N PHE A 131 -7.79 -6.37 11.21
CA PHE A 131 -7.90 -4.92 11.17
C PHE A 131 -9.17 -4.45 10.46
N ALA A 132 -9.51 -5.04 9.31
CA ALA A 132 -10.73 -4.70 8.58
C ALA A 132 -11.98 -5.01 9.38
N LYS A 133 -12.00 -6.13 10.11
CA LYS A 133 -13.10 -6.49 11.00
C LYS A 133 -13.25 -5.48 12.16
N ASP A 134 -12.16 -5.11 12.80
CA ASP A 134 -12.17 -4.24 13.98
C ASP A 134 -12.53 -2.78 13.64
N ASN A 135 -12.13 -2.30 12.46
CA ASN A 135 -12.32 -0.91 12.06
C ASN A 135 -13.51 -0.71 11.11
N PHE A 136 -13.87 -1.72 10.32
CA PHE A 136 -14.88 -1.62 9.25
C PHE A 136 -15.99 -2.68 9.35
N GLY A 137 -16.08 -3.44 10.45
CA GLY A 137 -17.13 -4.47 10.62
C GLY A 137 -18.57 -3.95 10.51
N GLY A 138 -18.79 -2.66 10.75
CA GLY A 138 -20.08 -1.97 10.56
C GLY A 138 -20.20 -1.17 9.26
N TYR A 139 -19.20 -1.22 8.37
CA TYR A 139 -19.21 -0.46 7.12
C TYR A 139 -20.22 -1.05 6.14
N ARG A 140 -21.19 -0.23 5.71
CA ARG A 140 -22.31 -0.65 4.86
C ARG A 140 -22.13 -0.31 3.38
N GLY A 141 -21.13 0.50 3.03
CA GLY A 141 -20.94 0.99 1.65
C GLY A 141 -21.91 2.09 1.22
N ASP A 142 -22.74 2.61 2.12
CA ASP A 142 -23.79 3.62 1.87
C ASP A 142 -23.41 5.02 2.36
N ALA A 143 -22.11 5.29 2.55
CA ALA A 143 -21.64 6.56 3.11
C ALA A 143 -22.08 7.78 2.28
N SER A 144 -22.08 7.66 0.95
CA SER A 144 -22.55 8.73 0.06
C SER A 144 -24.06 8.96 0.18
N ASP A 145 -24.84 7.89 0.26
CA ASP A 145 -26.31 7.98 0.41
C ASP A 145 -26.65 8.66 1.74
N ARG A 146 -26.03 8.23 2.84
CA ARG A 146 -26.25 8.84 4.17
C ARG A 146 -25.94 10.33 4.21
N VAL A 147 -24.87 10.76 3.53
CA VAL A 147 -24.52 12.19 3.45
C VAL A 147 -25.53 12.95 2.58
N ILE A 148 -26.03 12.34 1.51
CA ILE A 148 -27.10 12.92 0.68
C ILE A 148 -28.38 13.06 1.51
N ASP A 149 -28.77 12.03 2.24
CA ASP A 149 -29.98 12.00 3.07
C ASP A 149 -29.89 13.08 4.16
N GLU A 150 -28.74 13.20 4.83
CA GLU A 150 -28.52 14.19 5.88
C GLU A 150 -28.51 15.64 5.35
N ILE A 151 -27.79 15.90 4.25
CA ILE A 151 -27.58 17.28 3.76
C ILE A 151 -28.74 17.75 2.88
N LEU A 152 -29.24 16.89 2.00
CA LEU A 152 -30.22 17.26 0.97
C LEU A 152 -31.65 16.88 1.34
N LEU A 153 -31.86 15.78 2.07
CA LEU A 153 -33.20 15.30 2.40
C LEU A 153 -33.64 15.63 3.84
N GLN A 154 -32.70 15.94 4.74
CA GLN A 154 -32.94 16.14 6.18
C GLN A 154 -33.65 14.95 6.84
N GLU A 155 -33.41 13.74 6.31
CA GLU A 155 -33.91 12.49 6.89
C GLU A 155 -32.83 11.94 7.82
N GLU A 156 -33.18 11.67 9.09
CA GLU A 156 -32.30 11.05 10.11
C GLU A 156 -32.14 9.53 9.91
#